data_AF-A0A9X6NJU3-F1
#
_entry.id   AF-A0A9X6NJU3-F1
#
_cell.length_a   1.000
_cell.length_b   1.000
_cell.length_c   1.000
_cell.angle_alpha   90.00
_cell.angle_beta   90.00
_cell.angle_gamma   90.00
#
_symmetry.space_group_name_H-M   'P 1'
#
loop_
_entity.id
_entity.type
_entity.pdbx_description
1 polymer ?
#
loop_
_entity_poly.entity_id
_entity_poly.type
_entity_poly.pdbx_seq_one_letter_code
_entity_poly.pdbx_strand_id
1 'polypeptide(L)'
;MDLYRYDIFDGKIKPADYNAEWWKYALEYQGICSPVTRSENDFDPGAKYHIPADVPYMRYFVSFIIQFQFHKAMCIAANHTGPLHQCDIDGSKAAGTLLAETLKLGSSEPWQIAMQKLTGSKKIDAGALLEFFKPVQDWLKAENAKNNVTAGWEGSAVCEQQDVVPTVAAGSSAAPGSSAAPG
;
A
#
# COMPACT_ATOMS: atom_id res chain seq x y z
N MET A 1 -6.54 -0.41 -4.47
CA MET A 1 -7.88 -0.84 -4.03
C MET A 1 -8.98 0.02 -4.64
N ASP A 2 -9.11 1.31 -4.31
CA ASP A 2 -10.18 2.12 -4.92
C ASP A 2 -9.94 2.36 -6.42
N LEU A 3 -8.69 2.46 -6.90
CA LEU A 3 -8.39 2.45 -8.35
C LEU A 3 -8.99 1.21 -9.04
N TYR A 4 -8.85 0.02 -8.45
CA TYR A 4 -9.44 -1.22 -8.94
C TYR A 4 -10.97 -1.15 -8.98
N ARG A 5 -11.60 -0.65 -7.90
CA ARG A 5 -13.06 -0.47 -7.86
C ARG A 5 -13.56 0.54 -8.88
N TYR A 6 -12.86 1.66 -9.04
CA TYR A 6 -13.21 2.70 -10.01
C TYR A 6 -13.15 2.15 -11.43
N ASP A 7 -12.12 1.38 -11.77
CA ASP A 7 -12.02 0.77 -13.09
C ASP A 7 -13.07 -0.33 -13.33
N ILE A 8 -13.57 -1.00 -12.28
CA ILE A 8 -14.78 -1.83 -12.37
C ILE A 8 -16.04 -0.97 -12.62
N PHE A 9 -16.23 0.08 -11.82
CA PHE A 9 -17.42 0.94 -11.91
C PHE A 9 -17.50 1.69 -13.24
N ASP A 10 -16.36 2.10 -13.78
CA ASP A 10 -16.22 2.70 -15.12
C ASP A 10 -16.31 1.65 -16.24
N GLY A 11 -16.42 0.36 -15.90
CA GLY A 11 -16.59 -0.75 -16.83
C GLY A 11 -15.35 -1.15 -17.60
N LYS A 12 -14.15 -0.66 -17.23
CA LYS A 12 -12.87 -1.05 -17.83
C LYS A 12 -12.51 -2.48 -17.46
N ILE A 13 -12.74 -2.87 -16.20
CA ILE A 13 -12.57 -4.25 -15.73
C ILE A 13 -13.92 -4.97 -15.80
N LYS A 14 -13.97 -6.10 -16.51
CA LYS A 14 -15.18 -6.93 -16.62
C LYS A 14 -15.19 -8.00 -15.52
N PRO A 15 -16.37 -8.56 -15.17
CA PRO A 15 -16.48 -9.63 -14.18
C PRO A 15 -15.59 -10.85 -14.46
N ALA A 16 -15.28 -11.11 -15.74
CA ALA A 16 -14.41 -12.20 -16.15
C ALA A 16 -12.91 -11.95 -15.88
N ASP A 17 -12.53 -10.75 -15.43
CA ASP A 17 -11.14 -10.34 -15.20
C ASP A 17 -10.93 -9.76 -13.79
N TYR A 18 -11.89 -9.97 -12.88
CA TYR A 18 -11.88 -9.34 -11.55
C TYR A 18 -10.67 -9.75 -10.73
N ASN A 19 -10.29 -11.01 -10.73
CA ASN A 19 -9.20 -11.48 -9.89
C ASN A 19 -7.83 -11.23 -10.54
N ALA A 20 -7.73 -11.41 -11.86
CA ALA A 20 -6.53 -11.15 -12.63
C ALA A 20 -6.10 -9.68 -12.54
N GLU A 21 -7.02 -8.73 -12.74
CA GLU A 21 -6.71 -7.30 -12.64
C GLU A 21 -6.39 -6.87 -11.20
N TRP A 22 -6.97 -7.53 -10.19
CA TRP A 22 -6.59 -7.31 -8.79
C TRP A 22 -5.10 -7.63 -8.55
N TRP A 23 -4.64 -8.81 -9.00
CA TRP A 23 -3.25 -9.22 -8.84
C TRP A 23 -2.28 -8.42 -9.71
N LYS A 24 -2.71 -8.01 -10.90
CA LYS A 24 -1.95 -7.06 -11.74
C LYS A 24 -1.70 -5.74 -11.01
N TYR A 25 -2.72 -5.17 -10.35
CA TYR A 25 -2.55 -3.94 -9.57
C TYR A 25 -1.72 -4.16 -8.29
N ALA A 26 -1.84 -5.32 -7.65
CA ALA A 26 -1.01 -5.67 -6.50
C ALA A 26 0.48 -5.70 -6.90
N LEU A 27 0.80 -6.32 -8.04
CA LEU A 27 2.14 -6.33 -8.58
C LEU A 27 2.59 -4.91 -8.98
N GLU A 28 1.79 -4.18 -9.75
CA GLU A 28 2.17 -2.86 -10.28
C GLU A 28 2.48 -1.86 -9.16
N TYR A 29 1.61 -1.75 -8.14
CA TYR A 29 1.73 -0.70 -7.13
C TYR A 29 2.43 -1.14 -5.83
N GLN A 30 2.47 -2.45 -5.54
CA GLN A 30 3.03 -2.96 -4.28
C GLN A 30 4.20 -3.93 -4.48
N GLY A 31 4.42 -4.45 -5.70
CA GLY A 31 5.50 -5.40 -5.97
C GLY A 31 5.29 -6.77 -5.33
N ILE A 32 4.02 -7.17 -5.13
CA ILE A 32 3.67 -8.46 -4.51
C ILE A 32 2.86 -9.33 -5.47
N CYS A 33 2.94 -10.63 -5.26
CA CYS A 33 2.23 -11.65 -6.03
C CYS A 33 1.56 -12.67 -5.12
N SER A 34 0.62 -13.43 -5.69
CA SER A 34 0.00 -14.53 -4.98
C SER A 34 1.01 -15.68 -4.80
N PRO A 35 1.12 -16.28 -3.61
CA PRO A 35 2.03 -17.41 -3.36
C PRO A 35 1.57 -18.72 -4.02
N VAL A 36 0.35 -18.75 -4.58
CA VAL A 36 -0.23 -19.89 -5.30
C VAL A 36 -0.98 -19.39 -6.53
N THR A 37 -1.15 -20.25 -7.52
CA THR A 37 -1.96 -19.95 -8.71
C THR A 37 -3.39 -19.56 -8.31
N ARG A 38 -3.90 -18.48 -8.91
CA ARG A 38 -5.29 -18.00 -8.74
C ARG A 38 -6.01 -18.02 -10.07
N SER A 39 -7.33 -18.09 -10.01
CA SER A 39 -8.22 -18.10 -11.18
C SER A 39 -9.38 -17.12 -10.98
N GLU A 40 -10.26 -16.99 -11.97
CA GLU A 40 -11.49 -16.20 -11.85
C GLU A 40 -12.62 -16.95 -11.13
N ASN A 41 -12.40 -18.21 -10.74
CA ASN A 41 -13.24 -18.88 -9.73
C ASN A 41 -12.94 -18.35 -8.32
N ASP A 42 -11.82 -17.64 -8.15
CA ASP A 42 -11.46 -16.93 -6.93
C ASP A 42 -11.93 -15.46 -7.01
N PHE A 43 -12.11 -14.84 -5.85
CA PHE A 43 -12.37 -13.39 -5.73
C PHE A 43 -11.62 -12.83 -4.52
N ASP A 44 -10.30 -12.73 -4.64
CA ASP A 44 -9.39 -12.26 -3.60
C ASP A 44 -9.69 -10.86 -3.04
N PRO A 45 -10.12 -9.85 -3.83
CA PRO A 45 -10.51 -8.57 -3.25
C PRO A 45 -11.66 -8.71 -2.24
N GLY A 46 -12.51 -9.73 -2.37
CA GLY A 46 -13.58 -10.03 -1.41
C GLY A 46 -13.08 -10.37 0.00
N ALA A 47 -11.82 -10.80 0.15
CA ALA A 47 -11.21 -11.09 1.44
C ALA A 47 -10.83 -9.83 2.24
N LYS A 48 -10.87 -8.64 1.62
CA LYS A 48 -10.61 -7.38 2.30
C LYS A 48 -11.91 -6.69 2.68
N TYR A 49 -12.23 -6.67 3.98
CA TYR A 49 -13.47 -6.11 4.58
C TYR A 49 -14.12 -4.92 3.86
N HIS A 50 -13.34 -3.90 3.49
CA HIS A 50 -13.85 -2.68 2.85
C HIS A 50 -14.53 -2.91 1.49
N ILE A 51 -14.17 -3.99 0.78
CA ILE A 51 -14.78 -4.37 -0.49
C ILE A 51 -16.22 -4.90 -0.27
N PRO A 52 -16.46 -5.99 0.47
CA PRO A 52 -17.83 -6.49 0.70
C PRO A 52 -18.68 -5.58 1.60
N ALA A 53 -18.06 -4.75 2.45
CA ALA A 53 -18.78 -3.79 3.28
C ALA A 53 -19.09 -2.45 2.59
N ASP A 54 -18.76 -2.31 1.30
CA ASP A 54 -18.94 -1.10 0.49
C ASP A 54 -18.38 0.18 1.17
N VAL A 55 -17.18 0.08 1.74
CA VAL A 55 -16.52 1.22 2.41
C VAL A 55 -15.44 1.78 1.47
N PRO A 56 -15.51 3.06 1.05
CA PRO A 56 -14.46 3.71 0.27
C PRO A 56 -13.08 3.66 0.94
N TYR A 57 -12.03 3.26 0.21
CA TYR A 57 -10.67 3.10 0.74
C TYR A 57 -9.77 4.32 0.53
N MET A 58 -10.09 5.22 -0.41
CA MET A 58 -9.33 6.45 -0.69
C MET A 58 -9.14 7.34 0.54
N ARG A 59 -10.06 7.24 1.51
CA ARG A 59 -9.95 7.93 2.81
C ARG A 59 -8.62 7.65 3.51
N TYR A 60 -8.10 6.42 3.41
CA TYR A 60 -6.82 6.05 4.03
C TYR A 60 -5.65 6.68 3.27
N PHE A 61 -5.65 6.63 1.94
CA PHE A 61 -4.60 7.23 1.14
C PHE A 61 -4.48 8.75 1.41
N VAL A 62 -5.62 9.45 1.39
CA VAL A 62 -5.66 10.88 1.72
C VAL A 62 -5.22 11.14 3.16
N SER A 63 -5.73 10.36 4.13
CA SER A 63 -5.35 10.53 5.55
C SER A 63 -3.86 10.34 5.77
N PHE A 64 -3.23 9.37 5.08
CA PHE A 64 -1.80 9.10 5.21
C PHE A 64 -0.93 10.26 4.72
N ILE A 65 -1.42 11.12 3.82
CA ILE A 65 -0.70 12.32 3.38
C ILE A 65 -0.99 13.48 4.34
N ILE A 66 -2.26 13.82 4.55
CA ILE A 66 -2.65 15.02 5.29
C ILE A 66 -2.27 14.96 6.78
N GLN A 67 -2.19 13.76 7.38
CA GLN A 67 -1.77 13.64 8.78
C GLN A 67 -0.39 14.25 9.02
N PHE A 68 0.54 14.15 8.06
CA PHE A 68 1.87 14.74 8.19
C PHE A 68 1.85 16.25 7.95
N GLN A 69 1.00 16.74 7.05
CA GLN A 69 0.80 18.19 6.88
C GLN A 69 0.24 18.81 8.17
N PHE A 70 -0.71 18.12 8.82
CA PHE A 70 -1.27 18.54 10.10
C PHE A 70 -0.23 18.48 11.20
N HIS A 71 0.48 17.35 11.33
CA HIS A 71 1.55 17.18 12.30
C HIS A 71 2.59 18.30 12.20
N LYS A 72 3.11 18.56 10.99
CA LYS A 72 4.07 19.64 10.74
C LYS A 72 3.54 21.00 11.16
N ALA A 73 2.31 21.35 10.79
CA ALA A 73 1.73 22.63 11.15
C ALA A 73 1.55 22.78 12.68
N MET A 74 1.13 21.72 13.36
CA MET A 74 0.99 21.71 14.82
C MET A 74 2.35 21.79 15.53
N CYS A 75 3.39 21.13 15.00
CA CYS A 75 4.76 21.24 15.50
C CYS A 75 5.32 22.66 15.38
N ILE A 76 5.05 23.33 14.26
CA ILE A 76 5.40 24.75 14.07
C ILE A 76 4.66 25.61 15.12
N ALA A 77 3.36 25.39 15.32
CA ALA A 77 2.59 26.11 16.34
C ALA A 77 3.06 25.82 17.77
N ALA A 78 3.63 24.65 18.02
CA ALA A 78 4.26 24.27 19.29
C ALA A 78 5.68 24.83 19.47
N ASN A 79 6.20 25.61 18.51
CA ASN A 79 7.58 26.09 18.49
C ASN A 79 8.62 24.95 18.58
N HIS A 80 8.29 23.78 18.04
CA HIS A 80 9.24 22.66 17.97
C HIS A 80 10.46 23.04 17.13
N THR A 81 11.64 22.63 17.57
CA THR A 81 12.88 22.76 16.81
C THR A 81 13.53 21.39 16.66
N GLY A 82 14.11 21.13 15.49
CA GLY A 82 14.73 19.85 15.19
C GLY A 82 13.86 18.94 14.30
N PRO A 83 14.17 17.64 14.24
CA PRO A 83 13.52 16.73 13.30
C PRO A 83 12.02 16.55 13.56
N LEU A 84 11.22 16.52 12.49
CA LEU A 84 9.76 16.43 12.58
C LEU A 84 9.25 15.17 13.30
N HIS A 85 9.98 14.05 13.18
CA HIS A 85 9.64 12.79 13.84
C HIS A 85 9.91 12.77 15.36
N GLN A 86 10.55 13.82 15.92
CA GLN A 86 10.78 13.98 17.36
C GLN A 86 9.84 15.00 18.00
N CYS A 87 8.99 15.65 17.20
CA CYS A 87 8.03 16.61 17.71
C CYS A 87 6.97 15.93 18.58
N ASP A 88 6.75 16.50 19.76
CA ASP A 88 5.60 16.24 20.61
C ASP A 88 4.82 17.55 20.80
N ILE A 89 3.50 17.48 20.67
CA ILE A 89 2.60 18.63 20.78
C ILE A 89 1.94 18.73 22.15
N ASP A 90 2.25 17.82 23.08
CA ASP A 90 1.74 17.86 24.45
C ASP A 90 2.06 19.21 25.14
N GLY A 91 1.12 19.71 25.94
CA GLY A 91 1.20 21.02 26.59
C GLY A 91 1.09 22.24 25.66
N SER A 92 1.09 22.09 24.34
CA SER A 92 0.99 23.22 23.39
C SER A 92 -0.44 23.72 23.23
N LYS A 93 -0.79 24.77 23.98
CA LYS A 93 -2.08 25.48 23.82
C LYS A 93 -2.27 26.06 22.42
N ALA A 94 -1.18 26.50 21.78
CA ALA A 94 -1.21 27.07 20.44
C ALA A 94 -1.60 26.01 19.40
N ALA A 95 -0.96 24.84 19.42
CA ALA A 95 -1.31 23.72 18.55
C ALA A 95 -2.75 23.23 18.82
N GLY A 96 -3.12 23.09 20.10
CA GLY A 96 -4.48 22.69 20.49
C GLY A 96 -5.56 23.67 20.01
N THR A 97 -5.32 24.98 20.09
CA THR A 97 -6.25 26.01 19.59
C THR A 97 -6.39 25.93 18.08
N LEU A 98 -5.27 25.84 17.36
CA LEU A 98 -5.25 25.72 15.91
C LEU A 98 -6.04 24.49 15.42
N LEU A 99 -5.81 23.33 16.06
CA LEU A 99 -6.53 22.10 15.75
C LEU A 99 -8.02 22.23 16.08
N ALA A 100 -8.37 22.69 17.28
CA ALA A 100 -9.76 22.81 17.73
C ALA A 100 -10.57 23.75 16.85
N GLU A 101 -10.04 24.91 16.49
CA GLU A 101 -10.72 25.85 15.59
C GLU A 101 -10.92 25.29 14.18
N THR A 102 -10.00 24.46 13.71
CA THR A 102 -10.14 23.78 12.42
C THR A 102 -11.22 22.70 12.49
N LEU A 103 -11.19 21.85 13.53
CA LEU A 103 -12.18 20.78 13.71
C LEU A 103 -13.61 21.31 13.93
N LYS A 104 -13.77 22.48 14.55
CA LYS A 104 -15.07 23.16 14.73
C LYS A 104 -15.79 23.47 13.42
N LEU A 105 -15.07 23.58 12.29
CA LEU A 105 -15.68 23.80 10.98
C LEU A 105 -16.49 22.58 10.53
N GLY A 106 -16.15 21.36 10.99
CA GLY A 106 -16.80 20.13 10.54
C GLY A 106 -16.89 20.06 9.02
N SER A 107 -18.11 19.92 8.49
CA SER A 107 -18.40 19.96 7.06
C SER A 107 -19.13 21.22 6.61
N SER A 108 -19.09 22.32 7.39
CA SER A 108 -19.78 23.57 7.04
C SER A 108 -19.07 24.38 5.95
N GLU A 109 -17.78 24.11 5.74
CA GLU A 109 -16.92 24.80 4.78
C GLU A 109 -16.27 23.80 3.81
N PRO A 110 -15.88 24.22 2.60
CA PRO A 110 -15.05 23.39 1.72
C PRO A 110 -13.76 22.98 2.43
N TRP A 111 -13.32 21.74 2.24
CA TRP A 111 -12.16 21.17 2.94
C TRP A 111 -10.88 21.99 2.74
N GLN A 112 -10.73 22.71 1.61
CA GLN A 112 -9.59 23.58 1.34
C GLN A 112 -9.49 24.75 2.32
N ILE A 113 -10.62 25.22 2.86
CA ILE A 113 -10.67 26.29 3.88
C ILE A 113 -10.15 25.74 5.21
N ALA A 114 -10.62 24.55 5.62
CA ALA A 114 -10.11 23.87 6.81
C ALA A 114 -8.61 23.55 6.68
N MET A 115 -8.19 23.03 5.52
CA MET A 115 -6.79 22.74 5.20
C MET A 115 -5.92 23.99 5.31
N GLN A 116 -6.37 25.12 4.75
CA GLN A 116 -5.64 26.38 4.79
C GLN A 116 -5.57 26.93 6.20
N LYS A 117 -6.64 26.81 6.99
CA LYS A 117 -6.67 27.26 8.38
C LYS A 117 -5.62 26.54 9.23
N LEU A 118 -5.49 25.22 9.07
CA LEU A 118 -4.55 24.42 9.84
C LEU A 118 -3.11 24.49 9.31
N THR A 119 -2.93 24.42 7.99
CA THR A 119 -1.60 24.20 7.38
C THR A 119 -1.04 25.41 6.65
N GLY A 120 -1.83 26.45 6.44
CA GLY A 120 -1.51 27.57 5.56
C GLY A 120 -1.66 27.28 4.07
N SER A 121 -1.98 26.04 3.67
CA SER A 121 -2.11 25.61 2.27
C SER A 121 -3.51 25.12 1.94
N LYS A 122 -3.97 25.34 0.69
CA LYS A 122 -5.23 24.78 0.16
C LYS A 122 -5.05 23.41 -0.50
N LYS A 123 -3.82 22.88 -0.54
CA LYS A 123 -3.45 21.68 -1.30
C LYS A 123 -3.02 20.54 -0.40
N ILE A 124 -3.36 19.33 -0.80
CA ILE A 124 -2.73 18.11 -0.32
C ILE A 124 -1.32 18.06 -0.90
N ASP A 125 -0.32 17.81 -0.05
CA ASP A 125 1.10 17.82 -0.38
C ASP A 125 1.85 16.73 0.41
N ALA A 126 2.72 16.00 -0.29
CA ALA A 126 3.50 14.90 0.29
C ALA A 126 4.80 15.37 0.98
N GLY A 127 5.14 16.66 0.92
CA GLY A 127 6.41 17.19 1.42
C GLY A 127 6.63 16.92 2.91
N ALA A 128 5.60 17.11 3.74
CA ALA A 128 5.68 16.86 5.18
C ALA A 128 5.89 15.36 5.51
N LEU A 129 5.29 14.46 4.72
CA LEU A 129 5.50 13.01 4.85
C LEU A 129 6.95 12.65 4.49
N LEU A 130 7.46 13.18 3.38
CA LEU A 130 8.83 12.93 2.94
C LEU A 130 9.86 13.48 3.93
N GLU A 131 9.61 14.65 4.52
CA GLU A 131 10.45 15.22 5.57
C GLU A 131 10.48 14.33 6.82
N PHE A 132 9.32 13.86 7.28
CA PHE A 132 9.21 13.00 8.46
C PHE A 132 10.08 11.73 8.32
N PHE A 133 9.99 11.07 7.17
CA PHE A 133 10.72 9.82 6.89
C PHE A 133 12.11 10.01 6.30
N LYS A 134 12.57 11.25 6.08
CA LYS A 134 13.86 11.52 5.45
C LYS A 134 15.03 10.76 6.09
N PRO A 135 15.18 10.68 7.44
CA PRO A 135 16.30 9.97 8.05
C PRO A 135 16.34 8.48 7.70
N VAL A 136 15.20 7.79 7.77
CA VAL A 136 15.14 6.36 7.42
C VAL A 136 15.26 6.17 5.92
N GLN A 137 14.74 7.08 5.09
CA GLN A 137 14.89 7.02 3.64
C GLN A 137 16.36 7.13 3.23
N ASP A 138 17.11 8.06 3.82
CA ASP A 138 18.54 8.23 3.54
C ASP A 138 19.34 6.99 4.00
N TRP A 139 19.02 6.46 5.18
CA TRP A 139 19.62 5.23 5.69
C TRP A 139 19.35 4.02 4.78
N LEU A 140 18.09 3.81 4.36
CA LEU A 140 17.70 2.71 3.47
C LEU A 140 18.43 2.78 2.13
N LYS A 141 18.62 3.99 1.56
CA LYS A 141 19.39 4.15 0.32
C LYS A 141 20.86 3.72 0.50
N ALA A 142 21.49 4.13 1.59
CA ALA A 142 22.87 3.76 1.89
C ALA A 142 23.02 2.26 2.14
N GLU A 143 22.11 1.66 2.91
CA GLU A 143 22.17 0.24 3.23
C GLU A 143 21.86 -0.63 2.01
N ASN A 144 20.90 -0.25 1.16
CA ASN A 144 20.64 -0.94 -0.09
C ASN A 144 21.84 -0.91 -1.04
N ALA A 145 22.51 0.24 -1.17
CA ALA A 145 23.72 0.36 -1.99
C ALA A 145 24.86 -0.50 -1.45
N LYS A 146 25.08 -0.50 -0.13
CA LYS A 146 26.09 -1.32 0.54
C LYS A 146 25.87 -2.81 0.32
N ASN A 147 24.62 -3.25 0.27
CA ASN A 147 24.24 -4.66 0.11
C ASN A 147 23.95 -5.04 -1.35
N ASN A 148 24.20 -4.15 -2.33
CA ASN A 148 23.91 -4.36 -3.75
C ASN A 148 22.44 -4.77 -4.02
N VAL A 149 21.50 -4.20 -3.27
CA VAL A 149 20.06 -4.43 -3.46
C VAL A 149 19.58 -3.58 -4.65
N THR A 150 19.03 -4.24 -5.67
CA THR A 150 18.34 -3.57 -6.78
C THR A 150 16.97 -3.06 -6.30
N ALA A 151 16.74 -1.75 -6.42
CA ALA A 151 15.45 -1.16 -6.07
C ALA A 151 14.44 -1.33 -7.20
N GLY A 152 13.21 -1.75 -6.85
CA GLY A 152 12.12 -2.00 -7.78
C GLY A 152 11.93 -3.49 -8.06
N TRP A 153 10.97 -3.79 -8.93
CA TRP A 153 10.62 -5.14 -9.38
C TRP A 153 10.32 -5.12 -10.88
N GLU A 154 10.79 -6.14 -11.60
CA GLU A 154 10.58 -6.26 -13.05
C GLU A 154 9.34 -7.13 -13.35
N GLY A 155 8.15 -6.51 -13.40
CA GLY A 155 6.94 -7.08 -14.02
C GLY A 155 6.59 -8.54 -13.68
N SER A 156 5.86 -9.22 -14.58
CA SER A 156 5.32 -10.58 -14.38
C SER A 156 6.39 -11.66 -14.15
N ALA A 157 7.66 -11.40 -14.53
CA ALA A 157 8.77 -12.33 -14.37
C ALA A 157 9.04 -12.73 -12.92
N VAL A 158 8.71 -11.85 -11.95
CA VAL A 158 8.83 -12.16 -10.51
C VAL A 158 7.75 -13.15 -10.04
N CYS A 159 6.59 -13.16 -10.70
CA CYS A 159 5.42 -13.92 -10.28
C CYS A 159 5.37 -15.32 -10.90
N GLU A 160 5.89 -15.48 -12.12
CA GLU A 160 5.97 -16.76 -12.83
C GLU A 160 7.02 -17.71 -12.21
N GLN A 161 8.01 -17.19 -11.47
CA GLN A 161 9.05 -18.01 -10.84
C GLN A 161 8.58 -18.76 -9.57
N GLN A 162 7.37 -18.49 -9.08
CA GLN A 162 6.82 -19.19 -7.91
C GLN A 162 6.14 -20.54 -8.26
N ASP A 163 6.03 -20.89 -9.54
CA ASP A 163 5.48 -22.17 -10.00
C ASP A 163 6.46 -23.37 -9.82
N VAL A 164 7.68 -23.15 -9.31
CA VAL A 164 8.61 -24.25 -9.01
C VAL A 164 8.40 -24.75 -7.58
N VAL A 165 7.27 -25.43 -7.36
CA VAL A 165 7.29 -26.52 -6.36
C VAL A 165 8.32 -27.52 -6.88
N PRO A 166 9.37 -27.90 -6.13
CA PRO A 166 10.30 -28.90 -6.60
C PRO A 166 9.52 -30.21 -6.76
N THR A 167 9.19 -30.56 -8.00
CA THR A 167 8.73 -31.90 -8.33
C THR A 167 9.85 -32.83 -7.94
N VAL A 168 9.67 -33.55 -6.83
CA VAL A 168 10.49 -34.71 -6.51
C VAL A 168 10.38 -35.63 -7.73
N ALA A 169 11.48 -35.78 -8.46
CA ALA A 169 11.54 -36.66 -9.61
C ALA A 169 11.07 -38.05 -9.16
N ALA A 170 9.95 -38.51 -9.72
CA ALA A 170 9.53 -39.89 -9.55
C ALA A 170 10.62 -40.77 -10.16
N GLY A 171 11.49 -41.32 -9.31
CA GLY A 171 12.49 -42.29 -9.71
C GLY A 171 11.78 -43.46 -10.38
N SER A 172 12.12 -43.71 -11.64
CA SER A 172 11.66 -44.91 -12.33
C SER A 172 12.29 -46.12 -11.64
N SER A 173 11.48 -46.85 -10.86
CA SER A 173 11.81 -48.22 -10.51
C SER A 173 11.38 -49.09 -11.69
N ALA A 174 12.37 -49.54 -12.47
CA ALA A 174 12.18 -50.63 -13.41
C ALA A 174 11.82 -51.89 -12.61
N ALA A 175 10.62 -52.43 -12.83
CA ALA A 175 10.25 -53.74 -12.32
C ALA A 175 11.05 -54.84 -13.06
N PRO A 176 11.63 -55.83 -12.36
CA PRO A 176 12.29 -56.94 -13.02
C PRO A 176 11.24 -57.89 -13.63
N GLY A 177 11.57 -58.43 -14.79
CA GLY A 177 10.69 -59.26 -15.62
C GLY A 177 10.17 -60.51 -14.93
N SER A 178 8.97 -60.91 -15.31
CA SER A 178 8.44 -62.25 -15.02
C SER A 178 8.59 -63.12 -16.26
N SER A 179 9.34 -64.20 -16.08
CA SER A 179 9.48 -65.31 -17.01
C SER A 179 8.17 -66.09 -17.13
N ALA A 180 7.79 -66.40 -18.36
CA ALA A 180 6.71 -67.33 -18.68
C ALA A 180 7.03 -68.76 -18.19
N ALA A 181 6.00 -69.48 -17.73
CA ALA A 181 5.96 -70.93 -17.63
C ALA A 181 4.53 -71.44 -17.94
N PRO A 182 4.37 -72.67 -18.43
CA PRO A 182 3.37 -73.01 -19.45
C PRO A 182 2.09 -73.65 -18.89
N GLY A 183 1.03 -73.57 -19.69
CA GLY A 183 -0.22 -74.32 -19.57
C GLY A 183 -1.00 -74.25 -20.87
#